data_AF-A0A7V5N8S3-F1
#
_entry.id   AF-A0A7V5N8S3-F1
#
_cell.length_a   1.000
_cell.length_b   1.000
_cell.length_c   1.000
_cell.angle_alpha   90.00
_cell.angle_beta   90.00
_cell.angle_gamma   90.00
#
_symmetry.space_group_name_H-M   'P 1'
#
loop_
_entity.id
_entity.type
_entity.pdbx_description
1 polymer ?
#
loop_
_entity_poly.entity_id
_entity_poly.type
_entity_poly.pdbx_seq_one_letter_code
_entity_poly.pdbx_strand_id
1 'polypeptide(L)'
;MPKGRKPFDEEEPEPIQEPEEERPLCRDCYYFDVDRDEEVPDDIVAQCIHPDLEDYELMVTGECGCNLFEPFDEEDFEDEEEEDDSY
;
A
#
# COMPACT_ATOMS: atom_id res chain seq x y z
N MET A 1 24.32 58.31 -6.11
CA MET A 1 23.46 57.42 -6.92
C MET A 1 23.69 55.99 -6.43
N PRO A 2 22.71 55.35 -5.78
CA PRO A 2 22.86 53.97 -5.32
C PRO A 2 22.89 53.02 -6.53
N LYS A 3 23.97 52.24 -6.66
CA LYS A 3 24.09 51.20 -7.68
C LYS A 3 23.13 50.07 -7.30
N GLY A 4 22.23 49.74 -8.23
CA GLY A 4 21.18 48.75 -8.07
C GLY A 4 21.72 47.42 -7.57
N ARG A 5 21.07 46.89 -6.53
CA ARG A 5 21.18 45.48 -6.16
C ARG A 5 20.57 44.68 -7.32
N LYS A 6 21.32 43.70 -7.83
CA LYS A 6 20.79 42.72 -8.79
C LYS A 6 19.67 41.95 -8.10
N PRO A 7 18.48 41.82 -8.71
CA PRO A 7 17.40 41.02 -8.15
C PRO A 7 17.73 39.54 -8.39
N PHE A 8 17.61 38.76 -7.31
CA PHE A 8 17.39 37.31 -7.31
C PHE A 8 18.43 36.45 -8.06
N ASP A 9 19.28 35.79 -7.28
CA ASP A 9 20.05 34.63 -7.74
C ASP A 9 19.06 33.55 -8.19
N GLU A 10 19.09 33.18 -9.47
CA GLU A 10 18.36 32.05 -10.05
C GLU A 10 19.01 30.73 -9.61
N GLU A 11 19.03 30.45 -8.31
CA GLU A 11 19.21 29.06 -7.85
C GLU A 11 17.90 28.34 -8.17
N GLU A 12 17.89 27.59 -9.28
CA GLU A 12 16.87 26.58 -9.57
C GLU A 12 16.69 25.71 -8.32
N PRO A 13 15.50 25.68 -7.70
CA PRO A 13 15.29 24.80 -6.57
C PRO A 13 15.47 23.36 -7.05
N GLU A 14 16.43 22.64 -6.45
CA GLU A 14 16.60 21.22 -6.70
C GLU A 14 15.25 20.51 -6.49
N PRO A 15 14.87 19.55 -7.36
CA PRO A 15 13.61 18.85 -7.22
C PRO A 15 13.57 18.17 -5.86
N ILE A 16 12.60 18.58 -5.04
CA ILE A 16 12.30 17.95 -3.76
C ILE A 16 11.88 16.52 -4.09
N GLN A 17 12.77 15.55 -3.91
CA GLN A 17 12.40 14.13 -3.97
C GLN A 17 11.60 13.86 -2.70
N GLU A 18 10.28 14.04 -2.79
CA GLU A 18 9.38 13.54 -1.76
C GLU A 18 9.62 12.02 -1.68
N PRO A 19 9.86 11.45 -0.49
CA PRO A 19 9.91 10.01 -0.36
C PRO A 19 8.59 9.48 -0.89
N GLU A 20 8.65 8.53 -1.82
CA GLU A 20 7.48 7.82 -2.31
C GLU A 20 6.93 7.02 -1.13
N GLU A 21 6.14 7.67 -0.26
CA GLU A 21 5.37 6.99 0.77
C GLU A 21 4.43 6.04 0.01
N GLU A 22 4.78 4.75 0.06
CA GLU A 22 4.00 3.66 -0.51
C GLU A 22 2.58 3.78 0.02
N ARG A 23 1.65 4.12 -0.88
CA ARG A 23 0.25 4.30 -0.52
C ARG A 23 -0.34 2.92 -0.19
N PRO A 24 -1.21 2.80 0.82
CA PRO A 24 -1.89 1.53 1.09
C PRO A 24 -2.82 1.18 -0.07
N LEU A 25 -2.51 0.09 -0.77
CA LEU A 25 -3.26 -0.41 -1.92
C LEU A 25 -4.09 -1.66 -1.56
N CYS A 26 -5.23 -1.86 -2.21
CA CYS A 26 -6.10 -3.00 -2.00
C CYS A 26 -5.38 -4.31 -2.31
N ARG A 27 -4.49 -4.37 -3.31
CA ARG A 27 -3.70 -5.59 -3.59
C ARG A 27 -2.85 -6.07 -2.40
N ASP A 28 -2.41 -5.12 -1.58
CA ASP A 28 -1.58 -5.36 -0.40
C ASP A 28 -2.43 -5.53 0.88
N CYS A 29 -3.77 -5.49 0.75
CA CYS A 29 -4.71 -5.54 1.87
C CYS A 29 -5.15 -6.98 2.19
N TYR A 30 -5.14 -7.36 3.46
CA TYR A 30 -5.62 -8.67 3.96
C TYR A 30 -7.02 -9.04 3.44
N TYR A 31 -7.90 -8.05 3.28
CA TYR A 31 -9.30 -8.25 2.86
C TYR A 31 -9.53 -8.29 1.35
N PHE A 32 -8.48 -8.35 0.54
CA PHE A 32 -8.60 -8.43 -0.91
C PHE A 32 -8.64 -9.90 -1.35
N ASP A 33 -9.81 -10.33 -1.83
CA ASP A 33 -10.10 -11.73 -2.14
C ASP A 33 -9.47 -12.17 -3.47
N VAL A 34 -8.17 -12.44 -3.44
CA VAL A 34 -7.38 -12.91 -4.59
C VAL A 34 -6.55 -14.12 -4.24
N ASP A 35 -6.24 -14.90 -5.28
CA ASP A 35 -5.28 -16.00 -5.19
C ASP A 35 -3.87 -15.41 -5.12
N ARG A 36 -3.24 -15.47 -3.94
CA ARG A 36 -1.91 -14.88 -3.67
C ARG A 36 -0.76 -15.84 -4.00
N ASP A 37 -1.07 -17.10 -4.34
CA ASP A 37 -0.08 -18.08 -4.79
C ASP A 37 0.40 -17.81 -6.24
N GLU A 38 -0.29 -16.93 -6.98
CA GLU A 38 0.05 -16.52 -8.35
C GLU A 38 0.37 -15.01 -8.44
N GLU A 39 1.14 -14.61 -9.45
CA GLU A 39 1.49 -13.20 -9.69
C GLU A 39 0.21 -12.36 -9.90
N VAL A 40 -0.08 -11.45 -8.97
CA VAL A 40 -1.26 -10.60 -9.00
C VAL A 40 -1.05 -9.45 -9.99
N PRO A 41 -1.81 -9.35 -11.10
CA PRO A 41 -1.64 -8.28 -12.08
C PRO A 41 -2.11 -6.93 -11.53
N ASP A 42 -1.48 -5.82 -11.96
CA ASP A 42 -1.81 -4.48 -11.46
C ASP A 42 -3.28 -4.07 -11.69
N ASP A 43 -3.87 -4.49 -12.82
CA ASP A 43 -5.26 -4.20 -13.20
C ASP A 43 -6.30 -5.16 -12.58
N ILE A 44 -5.91 -5.97 -11.58
CA ILE A 44 -6.83 -6.94 -10.98
C ILE A 44 -8.03 -6.25 -10.33
N VAL A 45 -9.21 -6.85 -10.51
CA VAL A 45 -10.44 -6.48 -9.81
C VAL A 45 -10.90 -7.69 -9.01
N ALA A 46 -11.06 -7.51 -7.71
CA ALA A 46 -11.51 -8.56 -6.82
C ALA A 46 -12.50 -8.02 -5.79
N GLN A 47 -13.12 -8.94 -5.05
CA GLN A 47 -14.07 -8.60 -4.01
C GLN A 47 -13.33 -8.16 -2.75
N CYS A 48 -13.86 -7.14 -2.08
CA CYS A 48 -13.45 -6.80 -0.72
C CYS A 48 -14.31 -7.61 0.27
N ILE A 49 -13.65 -8.44 1.08
CA ILE A 49 -14.28 -9.32 2.07
C ILE A 49 -14.18 -8.77 3.50
N HIS A 50 -14.01 -7.46 3.65
CA HIS A 50 -14.01 -6.82 4.96
C HIS A 50 -15.37 -7.06 5.65
N PRO A 51 -15.43 -7.44 6.94
CA PRO A 51 -16.68 -7.82 7.60
C PRO A 51 -17.75 -6.72 7.61
N ASP A 52 -17.33 -5.45 7.71
CA ASP A 52 -18.25 -4.31 7.61
C ASP A 52 -18.78 -4.04 6.19
N LEU A 53 -18.19 -4.66 5.15
CA LEU A 53 -18.50 -4.45 3.75
C LEU A 53 -19.01 -5.71 3.02
N GLU A 54 -19.02 -6.87 3.69
CA GLU A 54 -19.43 -8.17 3.13
C GLU A 54 -20.83 -8.10 2.49
N ASP A 55 -21.78 -7.43 3.13
CA ASP A 55 -23.17 -7.29 2.66
C ASP A 55 -23.30 -6.56 1.30
N TYR A 56 -22.28 -5.83 0.87
CA TYR A 56 -22.32 -5.00 -0.34
C TYR A 56 -21.69 -5.66 -1.56
N GLU A 57 -21.06 -6.83 -1.41
CA GLU A 57 -20.34 -7.54 -2.48
C GLU A 57 -19.44 -6.59 -3.29
N LEU A 58 -18.67 -5.75 -2.58
CA LEU A 58 -17.95 -4.63 -3.18
C LEU A 58 -16.77 -5.12 -4.03
N MET A 59 -16.75 -4.76 -5.32
CA MET A 59 -15.64 -5.03 -6.23
C MET A 59 -14.69 -3.82 -6.31
N VAL A 60 -13.40 -4.04 -6.07
CA VAL A 60 -12.37 -2.98 -6.05
C VAL A 60 -11.18 -3.36 -6.93
N THR A 61 -10.48 -2.36 -7.49
CA THR A 61 -9.22 -2.58 -8.20
C THR A 61 -8.06 -2.70 -7.21
N GLY A 62 -7.00 -3.41 -7.57
CA GLY A 62 -5.80 -3.55 -6.75
C GLY A 62 -5.14 -2.21 -6.40
N GLU A 63 -5.26 -1.21 -7.27
CA GLU A 63 -4.70 0.15 -7.09
C GLU A 63 -5.57 1.10 -6.22
N CYS A 64 -6.73 0.65 -5.74
CA CYS A 64 -7.54 1.44 -4.81
C CYS A 64 -6.94 1.40 -3.40
N GLY A 65 -7.37 2.32 -2.53
CA GLY A 65 -7.02 2.31 -1.11
C GLY A 65 -8.20 2.78 -0.27
N CYS A 66 -8.30 2.29 0.98
CA CYS A 66 -9.37 2.69 1.89
C CYS A 66 -8.84 2.86 3.32
N ASN A 67 -9.66 3.48 4.19
CA ASN A 67 -9.30 3.70 5.59
C ASN A 67 -9.36 2.43 6.46
N LEU A 68 -9.85 1.33 5.90
CA LEU A 68 -9.93 0.01 6.54
C LEU A 68 -8.81 -0.92 6.04
N PHE A 69 -7.75 -0.35 5.47
CA PHE A 69 -6.59 -1.11 5.00
C PHE A 69 -5.90 -1.79 6.18
N GLU A 70 -5.73 -3.10 6.07
CA GLU A 70 -4.83 -3.87 6.93
C GLU A 70 -3.83 -4.58 6.02
N PRO A 71 -2.52 -4.42 6.25
CA PRO A 71 -1.51 -5.05 5.41
C PRO A 71 -1.63 -6.56 5.50
N PHE A 72 -1.54 -7.23 4.36
CA PHE A 72 -1.29 -8.66 4.33
C PHE A 72 0.18 -8.89 4.66
N ASP A 73 0.44 -9.64 5.72
CA ASP A 73 1.79 -9.99 6.15
C ASP A 73 2.03 -11.46 5.80
N GLU A 74 2.93 -11.73 4.84
CA GLU A 74 3.29 -13.08 4.42
C GLU A 74 4.09 -13.84 5.49
N GLU A 75 4.78 -13.13 6.40
CA GLU A 75 5.68 -13.72 7.40
C GLU A 75 4.92 -14.34 8.60
N ASP A 76 3.64 -13.99 8.82
CA ASP A 76 2.85 -14.50 9.96
C ASP A 76 2.40 -15.97 9.81
N PHE A 77 2.57 -16.59 8.63
CA PHE A 77 2.17 -17.98 8.36
C PHE A 77 3.24 -19.04 8.68
N GLU A 78 4.49 -18.65 8.98
CA GLU A 78 5.61 -19.61 9.13
C GLU A 78 5.93 -20.03 10.58
N ASP A 79 5.28 -19.48 11.62
CA ASP A 79 5.72 -19.67 13.03
C ASP A 79 4.83 -20.59 13.90
N GLU A 80 3.71 -21.15 13.39
CA GLU A 80 2.80 -21.96 14.24
C GLU A 80 3.13 -23.48 14.31
N GLU A 81 4.39 -23.87 14.08
CA GLU A 81 4.88 -25.25 14.30
C GLU A 81 5.94 -25.36 15.42
N GLU A 82 5.64 -24.96 16.66
CA GLU A 82 6.43 -25.43 17.82
C GLU A 82 5.56 -25.72 19.07
N GLU A 83 5.11 -26.97 19.23
CA GLU A 83 5.07 -27.64 20.55
C GLU A 83 5.12 -29.19 20.37
N ASP A 84 6.30 -29.73 20.02
CA ASP A 84 6.59 -31.15 20.20
C ASP A 84 6.76 -31.40 21.71
N ASP A 85 5.66 -31.77 22.37
CA ASP A 85 5.59 -32.15 23.78
C ASP A 85 6.47 -33.40 24.01
N SER A 86 7.75 -33.18 24.34
CA SER A 86 8.70 -34.25 24.64
C SER A 86 8.33 -34.93 25.96
N TYR A 87 8.11 -36.24 25.85
CA TYR A 87 7.62 -37.22 26.84
C TYR A 87 8.42 -37.36 28.14
#